data_AF-A0A2I0K4R9-F1
#
_entry.id   AF-A0A2I0K4R9-F1
#
_cell.length_a   1.000
_cell.length_b   1.000
_cell.length_c   1.000
_cell.angle_alpha   90.00
_cell.angle_beta   90.00
_cell.angle_gamma   90.00
#
_symmetry.space_group_name_H-M   'P 1'
#
loop_
_entity.id
_entity.type
_entity.pdbx_description
1 polymer ?
#
loop_
_entity_poly.entity_id
_entity_poly.type
_entity_poly.pdbx_seq_one_letter_code
_entity_poly.pdbx_strand_id
1 'polypeptide(L)'
;MEGCFGRKAREATAADMDADRISSLPEEVKHHILSLIPNIKEVVKISSLSKSWLRTWRSFQITDFDQHLILPDESSDRFIRFVDNYLMRSRDEMPRFRLSARATTEMAPHVDRWLDCWKESGFQIHS
;
A
#
# COMPACT_ATOMS: atom_id res chain seq x y z
N MET A 1 -47.70 5.54 -40.79
CA MET A 1 -46.68 4.76 -41.51
C MET A 1 -45.35 5.38 -41.18
N GLU A 2 -44.52 4.59 -40.49
CA GLU A 2 -43.06 4.61 -40.41
C GLU A 2 -42.38 5.97 -40.16
N GLY A 3 -41.79 6.30 -39.01
CA GLY A 3 -40.99 5.44 -38.14
C GLY A 3 -39.54 5.35 -38.64
N CYS A 4 -38.63 6.13 -38.03
CA CYS A 4 -37.26 5.70 -37.76
C CYS A 4 -36.51 6.74 -36.90
N PHE A 5 -36.57 6.54 -35.58
CA PHE A 5 -35.68 7.17 -34.62
C PHE A 5 -34.31 6.47 -34.75
N GLY A 6 -33.46 6.99 -35.64
CA GLY A 6 -32.11 6.50 -35.85
C GLY A 6 -31.22 6.86 -34.66
N ARG A 7 -31.18 5.98 -33.65
CA ARG A 7 -30.11 5.98 -32.64
C ARG A 7 -28.78 5.79 -33.37
N LYS A 8 -28.03 6.87 -33.56
CA LYS A 8 -26.65 6.75 -34.05
C LYS A 8 -25.85 6.08 -32.93
N ALA A 9 -25.63 4.78 -33.11
CA ALA A 9 -24.81 3.96 -32.24
C ALA A 9 -23.48 4.68 -32.02
N ARG A 10 -23.10 4.84 -30.74
CA ARG A 10 -21.77 5.28 -30.37
C ARG A 10 -20.79 4.21 -30.85
N GLU A 11 -20.09 4.53 -31.91
CA GLU A 11 -18.96 3.77 -32.42
C GLU A 11 -17.83 3.89 -31.40
N ALA A 12 -17.74 2.88 -30.54
CA ALA A 12 -16.76 2.79 -29.48
C ALA A 12 -16.00 1.46 -29.65
N THR A 13 -15.13 1.36 -30.65
CA THR A 13 -14.23 0.21 -30.78
C THR A 13 -12.96 0.59 -31.55
N ALA A 14 -11.96 1.09 -30.84
CA ALA A 14 -10.53 1.00 -31.20
C ALA A 14 -9.57 1.39 -30.05
N ALA A 15 -10.06 1.60 -28.82
CA ALA A 15 -9.24 2.00 -27.67
C ALA A 15 -9.25 0.97 -26.51
N ASP A 16 -9.72 -0.26 -26.77
CA ASP A 16 -10.02 -1.25 -25.72
C ASP A 16 -9.07 -2.47 -25.73
N MET A 17 -7.96 -2.41 -26.46
CA MET A 17 -7.03 -3.56 -26.56
C MET A 17 -5.86 -3.51 -25.56
N ASP A 18 -5.78 -2.48 -24.71
CA ASP A 18 -4.71 -2.38 -23.71
C ASP A 18 -5.15 -1.63 -22.45
N ALA A 19 -6.45 -1.69 -22.13
CA ALA A 19 -6.91 -1.20 -20.84
C ALA A 19 -6.37 -2.15 -19.76
N ASP A 20 -5.42 -1.67 -18.95
CA ASP A 20 -4.89 -2.38 -17.80
C ASP A 20 -6.07 -2.76 -16.86
N ARG A 21 -6.58 -3.98 -17.05
CA ARG A 21 -7.79 -4.52 -16.40
C ARG A 21 -7.63 -4.61 -14.89
N ILE A 22 -6.38 -4.66 -14.43
CA ILE A 22 -6.03 -4.67 -13.02
C ILE A 22 -6.17 -3.24 -12.48
N SER A 23 -5.79 -2.21 -13.24
CA SER A 23 -6.01 -0.81 -12.87
C SER A 23 -7.47 -0.35 -12.89
N SER A 24 -8.34 -0.98 -13.68
CA SER A 24 -9.76 -0.60 -13.78
C SER A 24 -10.66 -1.18 -12.67
N LEU A 25 -10.11 -2.04 -11.80
CA LEU A 25 -10.85 -2.58 -10.66
C LEU A 25 -11.29 -1.47 -9.68
N PRO A 26 -12.46 -1.62 -9.03
CA PRO A 26 -12.87 -0.73 -7.94
C PRO A 26 -11.83 -0.68 -6.81
N GLU A 27 -11.75 0.44 -6.10
CA GLU A 27 -10.77 0.61 -5.01
C GLU A 27 -10.96 -0.45 -3.93
N GLU A 28 -12.19 -0.83 -3.62
CA GLU A 28 -12.54 -1.85 -2.62
C GLU A 28 -11.97 -3.23 -2.99
N VAL A 29 -11.97 -3.58 -4.29
CA VAL A 29 -11.41 -4.85 -4.77
C VAL A 29 -9.89 -4.81 -4.69
N LYS A 30 -9.27 -3.67 -5.05
CA LYS A 30 -7.83 -3.49 -4.90
C LYS A 30 -7.41 -3.55 -3.43
N HIS A 31 -8.16 -2.94 -2.53
CA HIS A 31 -7.97 -3.06 -1.08
C HIS A 31 -8.01 -4.50 -0.63
N HIS A 32 -9.00 -5.27 -1.10
CA HIS A 32 -9.09 -6.68 -0.76
C HIS A 32 -7.88 -7.46 -1.27
N ILE A 33 -7.46 -7.25 -2.53
CA ILE A 33 -6.27 -7.92 -3.10
C ILE A 33 -5.01 -7.54 -2.32
N LEU A 34 -4.81 -6.25 -2.01
CA LEU A 34 -3.66 -5.80 -1.24
C LEU A 34 -3.65 -6.38 0.18
N SER A 35 -4.81 -6.55 0.80
CA SER A 35 -4.95 -7.20 2.12
C SER A 35 -4.64 -8.70 2.09
N LEU A 36 -4.75 -9.37 0.93
CA LEU A 36 -4.43 -10.79 0.79
C LEU A 36 -2.93 -11.04 0.64
N ILE A 37 -2.12 -9.99 0.41
CA ILE A 37 -0.68 -10.12 0.23
C ILE A 37 -0.02 -9.96 1.60
N PRO A 38 0.57 -11.04 2.16
CA PRO A 38 1.16 -11.00 3.50
C PRO A 38 2.48 -10.22 3.56
N ASN A 39 3.14 -10.00 2.42
CA ASN A 39 4.43 -9.32 2.35
C ASN A 39 4.32 -7.91 1.79
N ILE A 40 4.69 -6.92 2.61
CA ILE A 40 4.68 -5.50 2.24
C ILE A 40 5.50 -5.18 0.99
N LYS A 41 6.58 -5.91 0.71
CA LYS A 41 7.39 -5.69 -0.49
C LYS A 41 6.62 -6.04 -1.75
N GLU A 42 5.87 -7.14 -1.72
CA GLU A 42 5.02 -7.55 -2.84
C GLU A 42 3.89 -6.55 -3.03
N VAL A 43 3.31 -6.06 -1.93
CA VAL A 43 2.34 -4.95 -1.98
C VAL A 43 2.92 -3.71 -2.64
N VAL A 44 4.12 -3.27 -2.23
CA VAL A 44 4.78 -2.10 -2.83
C VAL A 44 5.08 -2.34 -4.31
N LYS A 45 5.56 -3.53 -4.70
CA LYS A 45 5.78 -3.90 -6.11
C LYS A 45 4.48 -3.81 -6.91
N ILE A 46 3.40 -4.42 -6.43
CA ILE A 46 2.11 -4.42 -7.11
C ILE A 46 1.55 -2.98 -7.19
N SER A 47 1.71 -2.19 -6.13
CA SER A 47 1.31 -0.78 -6.13
C SER A 47 2.09 0.06 -7.16
N SER A 48 3.32 -0.33 -7.49
CA SER A 48 4.15 0.37 -8.49
C SER A 48 3.75 0.08 -9.93
N LEU A 49 2.96 -0.98 -10.19
CA LEU A 49 2.52 -1.35 -11.53
C LEU A 49 1.50 -0.35 -12.11
N SER A 50 0.77 0.38 -11.26
CA SER A 50 -0.23 1.34 -11.70
C SER A 50 -0.44 2.48 -10.71
N LYS A 51 -0.62 3.70 -11.25
CA LYS A 51 -0.94 4.90 -10.46
C LYS A 51 -2.25 4.76 -9.67
N SER A 52 -3.17 3.89 -10.08
CA SER A 52 -4.39 3.65 -9.32
C SER A 52 -4.13 2.76 -8.11
N TRP A 53 -3.31 1.71 -8.27
CA TRP A 53 -2.92 0.84 -7.16
C TRP A 53 -2.06 1.55 -6.13
N LEU A 54 -1.16 2.45 -6.59
CA LEU A 54 -0.42 3.30 -5.68
C LEU A 54 -1.34 4.20 -4.83
N ARG A 55 -2.42 4.72 -5.42
CA ARG A 55 -3.41 5.52 -4.69
C ARG A 55 -4.19 4.69 -3.68
N THR A 56 -4.67 3.52 -4.07
CA THR A 56 -5.33 2.58 -3.15
C THR A 56 -4.40 2.12 -2.03
N TRP A 57 -3.12 1.87 -2.33
CA TRP A 57 -2.14 1.51 -1.33
C TRP A 57 -1.94 2.62 -0.30
N ARG A 58 -1.86 3.89 -0.76
CA ARG A 58 -1.76 5.05 0.13
C ARG A 58 -3.00 5.26 0.99
N SER A 59 -4.20 4.91 0.53
CA SER A 59 -5.40 4.97 1.38
C SER A 59 -5.53 3.78 2.34
N PHE A 60 -4.78 2.69 2.12
CA PHE A 60 -4.79 1.46 2.91
C PHE A 60 -3.51 1.28 3.73
N GLN A 61 -3.12 2.25 4.57
CA GLN A 61 -1.88 2.13 5.35
C GLN A 61 -2.07 1.34 6.65
N ILE A 62 -2.47 0.07 6.51
CA ILE A 62 -2.21 -0.92 7.56
C ILE A 62 -0.86 -1.55 7.22
N THR A 63 0.19 -1.09 7.89
CA THR A 63 1.55 -1.52 7.59
C THR A 63 1.99 -2.50 8.67
N ASP A 64 1.89 -3.80 8.36
CA ASP A 64 2.42 -4.89 9.19
C ASP A 64 3.85 -5.20 8.73
N PHE A 65 4.82 -4.74 9.50
CA PHE A 65 6.23 -4.95 9.26
C PHE A 65 6.72 -6.19 10.00
N ASP A 66 6.60 -7.36 9.36
CA ASP A 66 7.21 -8.59 9.86
C ASP A 66 8.57 -8.85 9.20
N GLN A 67 9.65 -8.84 9.97
CA GLN A 67 11.01 -9.10 9.49
C GLN A 67 11.14 -10.45 8.82
N HIS A 68 10.52 -11.51 9.37
CA HIS A 68 10.59 -12.86 8.82
C HIS A 68 9.81 -12.98 7.51
N LEU A 69 8.73 -12.22 7.33
CA LEU A 69 7.98 -12.22 6.07
C LEU A 69 8.62 -11.32 5.02
N ILE A 70 9.17 -10.18 5.44
CA ILE A 70 9.64 -9.13 4.54
C ILE A 70 11.08 -9.37 4.10
N LEU A 71 11.95 -9.74 5.04
CA LEU A 71 13.40 -9.80 4.90
C LEU A 71 13.95 -11.00 5.71
N PRO A 72 13.51 -12.26 5.43
CA PRO A 72 13.83 -13.44 6.25
C PRO A 72 15.33 -13.71 6.40
N ASP A 73 16.09 -13.47 5.32
CA ASP A 73 17.52 -13.80 5.23
C ASP A 73 18.43 -12.58 5.43
N GLU A 74 17.88 -11.46 5.88
CA GLU A 74 18.56 -10.16 5.86
C GLU A 74 18.84 -9.64 7.26
N SER A 75 19.91 -8.86 7.39
CA SER A 75 20.31 -8.31 8.69
C SER A 75 19.26 -7.36 9.25
N SER A 76 19.19 -7.28 10.58
CA SER A 76 18.31 -6.33 11.27
C SER A 76 18.56 -4.89 10.80
N ASP A 77 19.81 -4.49 10.52
CA ASP A 77 20.13 -3.17 9.96
C ASP A 77 19.44 -2.89 8.61
N ARG A 78 19.41 -3.87 7.71
CA ARG A 78 18.77 -3.69 6.40
C ARG A 78 17.27 -3.52 6.57
N PHE A 79 16.67 -4.29 7.48
CA PHE A 79 15.27 -4.17 7.83
C PHE A 79 14.95 -2.83 8.50
N ILE A 80 15.78 -2.37 9.45
CA ILE A 80 15.68 -1.04 10.08
C ILE A 80 15.66 0.05 9.01
N ARG A 81 16.63 0.04 8.09
CA ARG A 81 16.70 1.03 7.00
C ARG A 81 15.49 0.97 6.08
N PHE A 82 14.93 -0.22 5.86
CA PHE A 82 13.71 -0.37 5.06
C PHE A 82 12.52 0.30 5.74
N VAL A 83 12.31 0.03 7.04
CA VAL A 83 11.23 0.64 7.83
C VAL A 83 11.40 2.16 7.94
N ASP A 84 12.62 2.64 8.23
CA ASP A 84 12.95 4.07 8.27
C ASP A 84 12.56 4.78 6.96
N ASN A 85 13.00 4.22 5.82
CA ASN A 85 12.70 4.82 4.51
C ASN A 85 11.21 4.82 4.18
N TYR A 86 10.47 3.79 4.60
CA TYR A 86 9.02 3.75 4.43
C TYR A 86 8.35 4.82 5.28
N LEU A 87 8.68 4.88 6.58
CA LEU A 87 8.06 5.80 7.53
C LEU A 87 8.32 7.27 7.16
N MET A 88 9.53 7.59 6.71
CA MET A 88 9.86 8.94 6.22
C MET A 88 9.00 9.38 5.03
N ARG A 89 8.49 8.43 4.23
CA ARG A 89 7.63 8.70 3.07
C ARG A 89 6.13 8.71 3.41
N SER A 90 5.75 8.18 4.56
CA SER A 90 4.34 7.95 4.97
C SER A 90 3.85 8.92 6.05
N ARG A 91 4.59 9.99 6.33
CA ARG A 91 4.42 10.87 7.51
C ARG A 91 3.02 11.48 7.71
N ASP A 92 2.22 11.64 6.66
CA ASP A 92 0.98 12.43 6.75
C ASP A 92 -0.30 11.62 7.00
N GLU A 93 -0.29 10.28 6.83
CA GLU A 93 -1.55 9.52 6.75
C GLU A 93 -1.45 8.09 7.29
N MET A 94 -0.73 7.81 8.38
CA MET A 94 -0.52 6.43 8.84
C MET A 94 -1.53 5.98 9.93
N PRO A 95 -2.64 5.29 9.60
CA PRO A 95 -3.63 4.85 10.59
C PRO A 95 -3.21 3.62 11.40
N ARG A 96 -2.24 2.80 10.97
CA ARG A 96 -1.84 1.59 11.73
C ARG A 96 -0.44 1.07 11.40
N PHE A 97 0.44 1.07 12.41
CA PHE A 97 1.79 0.51 12.35
C PHE A 97 1.89 -0.73 13.24
N ARG A 98 2.26 -1.88 12.67
CA ARG A 98 2.64 -3.09 13.43
C ARG A 98 4.05 -3.48 13.06
N LEU A 99 4.83 -3.90 14.04
CA LEU A 99 6.22 -4.30 13.87
C LEU A 99 6.43 -5.64 14.57
N SER A 100 6.89 -6.63 13.81
CA SER A 100 7.31 -7.95 14.25
C SER A 100 8.74 -8.15 13.77
N ALA A 101 9.71 -8.14 14.68
CA ALA A 101 11.11 -8.24 14.32
C ALA A 101 11.91 -8.86 15.47
N ARG A 102 13.10 -9.40 15.16
CA ARG A 102 14.01 -9.83 16.21
C ARG A 102 14.51 -8.60 16.96
N ALA A 103 14.23 -8.52 18.25
CA ALA A 103 14.72 -7.43 19.09
C ALA A 103 16.26 -7.47 19.17
N THR A 104 16.90 -6.40 18.71
CA THR A 104 18.35 -6.17 18.80
C THR A 104 18.63 -4.83 19.45
N THR A 105 19.79 -4.68 20.10
CA THR A 105 20.20 -3.40 20.73
C THR A 105 20.28 -2.27 19.70
N GLU A 106 20.66 -2.60 18.46
CA GLU A 106 20.75 -1.65 17.33
C GLU A 106 19.37 -1.13 16.89
N MET A 107 18.30 -1.89 17.08
CA MET A 107 16.93 -1.52 16.72
C MET A 107 16.31 -0.49 17.67
N ALA A 108 16.70 -0.51 18.96
CA ALA A 108 16.09 0.31 20.00
C ALA A 108 15.97 1.81 19.66
N PRO A 109 17.05 2.52 19.25
CA PRO A 109 16.96 3.95 18.94
C PRO A 109 16.08 4.26 17.70
N HIS A 110 15.89 3.29 16.80
CA HIS A 110 15.00 3.47 15.64
C HIS A 110 13.54 3.31 16.04
N VAL A 111 13.23 2.35 16.92
CA VAL A 111 11.88 2.17 17.45
C VAL A 111 11.42 3.41 18.21
N ASP A 112 12.27 4.00 19.05
CA ASP A 112 11.94 5.26 19.74
C ASP A 112 11.60 6.37 18.74
N ARG A 113 12.39 6.51 17.67
CA ARG A 113 12.12 7.48 16.59
C ARG A 113 10.81 7.18 15.86
N TRP A 114 10.49 5.91 15.62
CA TRP A 114 9.24 5.51 14.98
C TRP A 114 8.03 5.82 15.86
N LEU A 115 8.14 5.58 17.16
CA LEU A 115 7.12 5.92 18.15
C LEU A 115 6.89 7.43 18.24
N ASP A 116 7.96 8.23 18.19
CA ASP A 116 7.84 9.69 18.21
C ASP A 116 7.17 10.23 16.93
N CYS A 117 7.52 9.69 15.75
CA CYS A 117 6.83 10.01 14.50
C CYS A 117 5.33 9.68 14.58
N TRP A 118 4.97 8.60 15.27
CA TRP A 118 3.58 8.21 15.44
C TRP A 118 2.81 9.12 16.41
N LYS A 119 3.44 9.54 17.52
CA LYS A 119 2.82 10.50 18.48
C LYS A 119 2.52 11.85 17.83
N GLU A 120 3.39 12.32 16.94
CA GLU A 120 3.18 13.56 16.19
C GLU A 120 2.01 13.47 15.19
N SER A 121 1.61 12.26 14.80
CA SER A 121 0.51 12.00 13.85
C SER A 121 -0.89 12.07 14.49
N GLY A 122 -1.00 12.38 15.79
CA GLY A 122 -2.29 12.69 16.43
C GLY A 122 -3.19 11.50 16.79
N PHE A 123 -2.73 10.26 16.64
CA PHE A 123 -3.50 9.07 17.04
C PHE A 123 -3.31 8.77 18.54
N GLN A 124 -4.37 8.93 19.33
CA GLN A 124 -4.36 8.56 20.75
C GLN A 124 -4.47 7.05 20.90
N ILE A 125 -3.53 6.45 21.65
CA ILE A 125 -3.67 5.07 22.12
C ILE A 125 -4.78 5.06 23.16
N HIS A 126 -5.92 4.43 22.85
CA HIS A 126 -6.84 4.03 23.91
C HIS A 126 -6.34 2.69 24.46
N SER A 127 -5.91 2.74 25.72
CA SER A 127 -5.49 1.59 26.52
C SER A 127 -6.66 0.68 26.88
#